data_AF-A0A5R9M4P0-F1
#
_entry.id   AF-A0A5R9M4P0-F1
#
_cell.length_a   1.000
_cell.length_b   1.000
_cell.length_c   1.000
_cell.angle_alpha   90.00
_cell.angle_beta   90.00
_cell.angle_gamma   90.00
#
_symmetry.space_group_name_H-M   'P 1'
#
loop_
_entity.id
_entity.type
_entity.pdbx_description
1 polymer ?
#
loop_
_entity_poly.entity_id
_entity_poly.type
_entity_poly.pdbx_seq_one_letter_code
_entity_poly.pdbx_strand_id
1 'polypeptide(L)'
;MKRDDATPAFVPWGAYVHRAGWLLLAAGAVLCGLGWYGIAGERYAERQIPYLASSSIPGGALIVAGAVLIARPPDPGSAGQQAPTADVLVAEPYEKAEAAEGTGPVAVSTAPPVAVPGGTLLHRPDCPLVQGKPEAAPAGPDDIRSRALTPCPVCEPGR
;
A
#
# COMPACT_ATOMS: atom_id res chain seq x y z
N MET A 1 -30.14 44.15 -6.72
CA MET A 1 -28.97 43.47 -7.32
C MET A 1 -28.66 42.27 -6.43
N LYS A 2 -29.21 41.10 -6.80
CA LYS A 2 -29.15 39.85 -6.02
C LYS A 2 -27.94 39.07 -6.55
N ARG A 3 -26.96 38.75 -5.70
CA ARG A 3 -25.83 37.90 -6.08
C ARG A 3 -26.37 36.49 -6.23
N ASP A 4 -26.20 35.92 -7.41
CA ASP A 4 -26.44 34.50 -7.65
C ASP A 4 -25.26 33.75 -7.04
N ASP A 5 -25.48 33.16 -5.86
CA ASP A 5 -24.54 32.27 -5.20
C ASP A 5 -24.51 30.94 -5.95
N ALA A 6 -23.81 30.92 -7.08
CA ALA A 6 -23.48 29.68 -7.78
C ALA A 6 -22.48 28.89 -6.92
N THR A 7 -22.99 28.01 -6.06
CA THR A 7 -22.19 26.96 -5.43
C THR A 7 -21.50 26.16 -6.55
N PRO A 8 -20.16 26.13 -6.63
CA PRO A 8 -19.49 25.32 -7.62
C PRO A 8 -19.88 23.86 -7.39
N ALA A 9 -20.38 23.21 -8.44
CA ALA A 9 -20.66 21.79 -8.42
C ALA A 9 -19.38 21.05 -8.01
N PHE A 10 -19.44 20.39 -6.85
CA PHE A 10 -18.36 19.55 -6.37
C PHE A 10 -18.20 18.39 -7.35
N VAL A 11 -17.21 18.47 -8.23
CA VAL A 11 -16.84 17.37 -9.12
C VAL A 11 -16.24 16.27 -8.23
N PRO A 12 -16.75 15.03 -8.26
CA PRO A 12 -16.27 13.95 -7.40
C PRO A 12 -14.90 13.48 -7.88
N TRP A 13 -13.87 14.24 -7.50
CA TRP A 13 -12.47 14.05 -7.87
C TRP A 13 -12.00 12.59 -7.69
N GLY A 14 -12.44 11.91 -6.62
CA GLY A 14 -12.04 10.54 -6.31
C GLY A 14 -12.41 9.52 -7.40
N ALA A 15 -13.59 9.63 -8.02
CA ALA A 15 -14.01 8.69 -9.08
C ALA A 15 -13.18 8.87 -10.36
N TYR A 16 -12.74 10.10 -10.66
CA TYR A 16 -11.89 10.39 -11.80
C TYR A 16 -10.45 9.90 -11.56
N VAL A 17 -9.93 10.05 -10.34
CA VAL A 17 -8.59 9.58 -9.98
C VAL A 17 -8.46 8.06 -10.10
N HIS A 18 -9.43 7.31 -9.59
CA HIS A 18 -9.39 5.85 -9.67
C HIS A 18 -9.51 5.35 -11.12
N ARG A 19 -10.39 5.95 -11.93
CA ARG A 19 -10.49 5.66 -13.38
C ARG A 19 -9.20 6.01 -14.12
N ALA A 20 -8.59 7.17 -13.81
CA ALA A 20 -7.32 7.58 -14.39
C ALA A 20 -6.21 6.58 -14.02
N GLY A 21 -6.19 6.07 -12.79
CA GLY A 21 -5.25 5.03 -12.35
C GLY A 21 -5.34 3.75 -13.20
N TRP A 22 -6.56 3.22 -13.40
CA TRP A 22 -6.77 2.06 -14.28
C TRP A 22 -6.38 2.33 -15.73
N LEU A 23 -6.69 3.52 -16.26
CA LEU A 23 -6.31 3.90 -17.62
C LEU A 23 -4.79 3.98 -17.78
N LEU A 24 -4.07 4.59 -16.82
CA LEU A 24 -2.61 4.67 -16.81
C LEU A 24 -1.96 3.28 -16.75
N LEU A 25 -2.47 2.42 -15.87
CA LEU A 25 -1.97 1.05 -15.71
C LEU A 25 -2.16 0.24 -17.00
N ALA A 26 -3.35 0.29 -17.60
CA ALA A 26 -3.64 -0.39 -18.86
C ALA A 26 -2.80 0.17 -20.02
N ALA A 27 -2.67 1.50 -20.12
CA ALA A 27 -1.86 2.15 -21.16
C ALA A 27 -0.38 1.75 -21.05
N GLY A 28 0.17 1.69 -19.85
CA GLY A 28 1.54 1.24 -19.61
C GLY A 28 1.75 -0.22 -19.98
N ALA A 29 0.81 -1.11 -19.62
CA ALA A 29 0.86 -2.52 -20.00
C ALA A 29 0.81 -2.73 -21.53
N VAL A 30 -0.06 -1.99 -22.22
CA VAL A 30 -0.15 -2.01 -23.69
C VAL A 30 1.15 -1.50 -24.32
N LEU A 31 1.72 -0.41 -23.81
CA LEU A 31 2.98 0.14 -24.32
C LEU A 31 4.13 -0.85 -24.19
N CYS A 32 4.26 -1.52 -23.04
CA CYS A 32 5.23 -2.60 -22.84
C CYS A 32 4.98 -3.74 -23.85
N GLY A 33 3.75 -4.22 -23.99
CA GLY A 33 3.40 -5.28 -24.94
C GLY A 33 3.75 -4.94 -26.39
N LEU A 34 3.45 -3.72 -26.83
CA LEU A 34 3.79 -3.22 -28.17
C LEU A 34 5.30 -3.12 -28.40
N GLY A 35 6.06 -2.70 -27.38
CA GLY A 35 7.52 -2.68 -27.43
C GLY A 35 8.13 -4.07 -27.63
N TRP A 36 7.71 -5.02 -26.81
CA TRP A 36 8.12 -6.43 -26.90
C TRP A 36 7.71 -7.08 -28.22
N TYR A 37 6.51 -6.77 -28.73
CA TYR A 37 6.08 -7.21 -30.04
C TYR A 37 6.93 -6.61 -31.18
N GLY A 38 7.29 -5.33 -31.10
CA GLY A 38 8.17 -4.67 -32.06
C GLY A 38 9.55 -5.32 -32.16
N ILE A 39 10.13 -5.71 -31.02
CA ILE A 39 11.41 -6.42 -30.95
C ILE A 39 11.34 -7.79 -31.63
N ALA A 40 10.24 -8.52 -31.44
CA ALA A 40 10.05 -9.82 -32.08
C ALA A 40 10.02 -9.74 -33.63
N GLY A 41 9.67 -8.58 -34.18
CA GLY A 41 9.67 -8.32 -35.63
C GLY A 41 11.02 -7.86 -36.21
N GLU A 42 11.99 -7.49 -35.37
CA GLU A 42 13.25 -6.88 -35.80
C GLU A 42 14.39 -7.90 -35.84
N ARG A 43 15.08 -7.99 -36.98
CA ARG A 43 16.12 -9.00 -37.21
C ARG A 43 17.49 -8.57 -36.72
N TYR A 44 17.73 -7.27 -36.61
CA TYR A 44 19.00 -6.73 -36.18
C TYR A 44 18.94 -6.37 -34.69
N ALA A 45 19.75 -7.04 -33.87
CA ALA A 45 19.83 -6.77 -32.43
C ALA A 45 20.13 -5.29 -32.11
N GLU A 46 20.90 -4.63 -32.98
CA GLU A 46 21.21 -3.19 -32.94
C GLU A 46 19.95 -2.31 -32.87
N ARG A 47 18.89 -2.72 -33.57
CA ARG A 47 17.62 -1.99 -33.67
C ARG A 47 16.63 -2.37 -32.57
N GLN A 48 16.88 -3.45 -31.82
CA GLN A 48 16.02 -3.90 -30.72
C GLN A 48 16.16 -3.02 -29.47
N ILE A 49 17.37 -2.50 -29.19
CA ILE A 49 17.65 -1.67 -28.01
C ILE A 49 16.76 -0.40 -27.96
N PRO A 50 16.60 0.36 -29.07
CA PRO A 50 15.68 1.49 -29.12
C PRO A 50 14.23 1.14 -28.75
N TYR A 51 13.70 0.01 -29.24
CA TYR A 51 12.32 -0.41 -28.94
C TYR A 51 12.15 -0.76 -27.46
N LEU A 52 13.11 -1.47 -26.85
CA LEU A 52 13.09 -1.77 -25.41
C LEU A 52 13.11 -0.50 -24.56
N ALA A 53 14.07 0.39 -24.86
CA ALA A 53 14.25 1.62 -24.10
C ALA A 53 13.01 2.54 -24.22
N SER A 54 12.47 2.69 -25.43
CA SER A 54 11.33 3.59 -25.69
C SER A 54 9.99 3.06 -25.17
N SER A 55 9.85 1.76 -24.91
CA SER A 55 8.59 1.17 -24.42
C SER A 55 8.62 0.86 -22.94
N SER A 56 9.72 0.30 -22.43
CA SER A 56 9.78 -0.24 -21.06
C SER A 56 9.91 0.86 -20.01
N ILE A 57 10.69 1.91 -20.28
CA ILE A 57 10.87 3.03 -19.34
C ILE A 57 9.55 3.81 -19.18
N PRO A 58 8.93 4.36 -20.24
CA PRO A 58 7.66 5.06 -20.08
C PRO A 58 6.51 4.11 -19.71
N GLY A 59 6.51 2.86 -20.22
CA GLY A 59 5.49 1.86 -19.87
C GLY A 59 5.52 1.51 -18.39
N GLY A 60 6.72 1.27 -17.83
CA GLY A 60 6.91 1.04 -16.41
C GLY A 60 6.48 2.25 -15.56
N ALA A 61 6.83 3.47 -15.98
CA ALA A 61 6.41 4.69 -15.29
C ALA A 61 4.88 4.83 -15.23
N LEU A 62 4.18 4.54 -16.34
CA LEU A 62 2.71 4.56 -16.40
C LEU A 62 2.08 3.50 -15.49
N ILE A 63 2.63 2.28 -15.47
CA ILE A 63 2.15 1.20 -14.60
C ILE A 63 2.28 1.60 -13.12
N VAL A 64 3.45 2.10 -12.71
CA VAL A 64 3.69 2.54 -11.33
C VAL A 64 2.77 3.70 -10.95
N ALA A 65 2.66 4.72 -11.80
CA ALA A 65 1.76 5.85 -11.55
C ALA A 65 0.29 5.39 -11.43
N GLY A 66 -0.15 4.50 -12.31
CA GLY A 66 -1.49 3.91 -12.26
C GLY A 66 -1.76 3.14 -10.97
N ALA A 67 -0.82 2.28 -10.56
CA ALA A 67 -0.92 1.52 -9.31
C ALA A 67 -0.99 2.43 -8.07
N VAL A 68 -0.19 3.49 -8.02
CA VAL A 68 -0.22 4.47 -6.92
C VAL A 68 -1.57 5.18 -6.84
N LEU A 69 -2.16 5.55 -7.98
CA LEU A 69 -3.48 6.20 -8.00
C LEU A 69 -4.62 5.25 -7.59
N ILE A 70 -4.53 3.96 -7.95
CA ILE A 70 -5.50 2.94 -7.55
C ILE A 70 -5.39 2.66 -6.03
N ALA A 71 -4.16 2.60 -5.49
CA ALA A 71 -3.91 2.31 -4.09
C ALA A 71 -4.18 3.49 -3.14
N ARG A 72 -4.41 4.70 -3.67
CA ARG A 72 -4.64 5.89 -2.84
C ARG A 72 -5.98 5.76 -2.10
N PRO A 73 -5.99 5.85 -0.76
CA PRO A 73 -7.24 5.87 0.00
C PRO A 73 -8.05 7.13 -0.34
N PRO A 74 -9.40 7.06 -0.36
CA PRO A 74 -10.24 8.24 -0.55
C PRO A 74 -9.96 9.30 0.51
N ASP A 75 -9.87 10.58 0.12
CA ASP A 75 -9.53 11.67 1.03
C ASP A 75 -10.61 11.82 2.13
N PRO A 76 -10.26 11.73 3.42
CA PRO A 76 -11.23 11.79 4.52
C PRO A 76 -11.93 13.16 4.63
N GLY A 77 -11.39 14.21 3.99
CA GLY A 77 -11.95 15.57 4.00
C GLY A 77 -13.06 15.82 2.96
N SER A 78 -13.35 14.87 2.07
CA SER A 78 -14.43 14.97 1.08
C SER A 78 -15.76 14.37 1.56
N ALA A 79 -15.75 13.72 2.73
CA ALA A 79 -16.95 13.30 3.47
C ALA A 79 -17.52 14.48 4.27
N GLY A 80 -17.93 15.53 3.56
CA GLY A 80 -18.68 16.64 4.14
C GLY A 80 -20.15 16.26 4.33
N GLN A 81 -20.53 16.00 5.59
CA GLN A 81 -21.88 15.97 6.17
C GLN A 81 -22.73 14.69 6.04
N GLN A 82 -23.21 14.25 7.23
CA GLN A 82 -24.10 13.13 7.59
C GLN A 82 -23.39 11.78 7.75
N ALA A 83 -23.36 11.09 8.90
CA ALA A 83 -23.99 11.22 10.21
C ALA A 83 -23.18 10.36 11.24
N PRO A 84 -23.41 10.47 12.56
CA PRO A 84 -22.66 9.74 13.58
C PRO A 84 -23.24 8.35 13.92
N THR A 85 -22.42 7.56 14.62
CA THR A 85 -22.66 6.23 15.24
C THR A 85 -22.58 5.04 14.26
N ALA A 86 -21.46 4.33 14.25
CA ALA A 86 -21.16 3.15 15.08
C ALA A 86 -22.04 1.96 14.69
N ASP A 87 -21.49 0.97 13.99
CA ASP A 87 -21.10 -0.28 14.63
C ASP A 87 -20.44 -1.23 13.62
N VAL A 88 -19.57 -2.09 14.15
CA VAL A 88 -19.10 -3.40 13.66
C VAL A 88 -18.82 -3.52 12.15
N LEU A 89 -17.56 -3.86 11.81
CA LEU A 89 -17.22 -5.01 10.95
C LEU A 89 -15.73 -4.99 10.61
N VAL A 90 -14.97 -5.95 11.13
CA VAL A 90 -13.99 -6.63 10.28
C VAL A 90 -14.01 -8.13 10.63
N ALA A 91 -14.70 -8.90 9.79
CA ALA A 91 -14.44 -10.32 9.60
C ALA A 91 -13.81 -10.47 8.20
N GLU A 92 -12.51 -10.81 8.16
CA GLU A 92 -11.83 -11.88 7.40
C GLU A 92 -12.17 -12.14 5.89
N PRO A 93 -11.33 -12.86 5.13
CA PRO A 93 -10.00 -12.48 4.65
C PRO A 93 -9.89 -12.69 3.11
N TYR A 94 -8.90 -12.10 2.45
CA TYR A 94 -8.52 -12.54 1.08
C TYR A 94 -7.00 -12.56 0.93
N GLU A 95 -6.54 -13.70 0.45
CA GLU A 95 -5.16 -14.17 0.43
C GLU A 95 -4.27 -13.43 -0.59
N LYS A 96 -3.08 -13.07 -0.09
CA LYS A 96 -1.74 -13.29 -0.69
C LYS A 96 -1.50 -12.94 -2.18
N ALA A 97 -0.66 -11.92 -2.38
CA ALA A 97 0.58 -12.05 -3.17
C ALA A 97 1.61 -10.99 -2.74
N GLU A 98 2.85 -11.42 -2.59
CA GLU A 98 3.99 -10.74 -1.99
C GLU A 98 4.67 -9.75 -2.97
N ALA A 99 5.07 -8.57 -2.48
CA ALA A 99 6.41 -7.97 -2.67
C ALA A 99 6.45 -6.53 -2.07
N ALA A 100 7.20 -6.41 -0.95
CA ALA A 100 8.19 -5.38 -0.58
C ALA A 100 8.14 -4.03 -1.36
N GLU A 101 8.17 -2.81 -0.81
CA GLU A 101 8.73 -2.16 0.39
C GLU A 101 7.84 -0.93 0.68
N GLY A 102 7.55 -0.45 1.89
CA GLY A 102 8.46 -0.09 2.96
C GLY A 102 8.60 1.44 3.05
N THR A 103 7.76 2.09 3.88
CA THR A 103 8.00 3.31 4.70
C THR A 103 6.71 4.14 4.84
N GLY A 104 5.92 3.81 5.88
CA GLY A 104 4.86 4.67 6.42
C GLY A 104 5.24 5.10 7.84
N PRO A 105 4.77 6.27 8.32
CA PRO A 105 5.25 6.89 9.55
C PRO A 105 5.00 6.00 10.77
N VAL A 106 6.05 5.86 11.57
CA VAL A 106 6.08 5.05 12.79
C VAL A 106 5.17 5.70 13.84
N ALA A 107 3.92 5.24 13.93
CA ALA A 107 3.06 5.58 15.07
C ALA A 107 3.64 4.93 16.32
N VAL A 108 4.05 5.71 17.31
CA VAL A 108 4.50 5.20 18.61
C VAL A 108 3.29 4.59 19.31
N SER A 109 3.16 3.27 19.24
CA SER A 109 2.12 2.55 19.97
C SER A 109 2.47 2.55 21.47
N THR A 110 1.60 3.14 22.29
CA THR A 110 1.66 3.11 23.76
C THR A 110 1.17 1.79 24.35
N ALA A 111 0.78 0.84 23.50
CA ALA A 111 0.31 -0.48 23.92
C ALA A 111 1.49 -1.39 24.34
N PRO A 112 1.29 -2.28 25.32
CA PRO A 112 2.35 -3.16 25.81
C PRO A 112 2.90 -4.07 24.71
N PRO A 113 4.22 -4.35 24.72
CA PRO A 113 4.85 -5.18 23.71
C PRO A 113 4.33 -6.62 23.77
N VAL A 114 4.27 -7.25 22.60
CA VAL A 114 3.74 -8.62 22.42
C VAL A 114 4.85 -9.57 22.01
N ALA A 115 4.69 -10.85 22.32
CA ALA A 115 5.56 -11.91 21.87
C ALA A 115 4.74 -13.11 21.39
N VAL A 116 5.24 -13.76 20.33
CA VAL A 116 4.69 -15.01 19.83
C VAL A 116 5.14 -16.15 20.76
N PRO A 117 4.27 -17.08 21.19
CA PRO A 117 4.64 -18.28 21.92
C PRO A 117 5.75 -19.06 21.21
N GLY A 118 6.80 -19.44 21.95
CA GLY A 118 8.00 -20.10 21.39
C GLY A 118 8.96 -19.19 20.63
N GLY A 119 8.60 -17.93 20.36
CA GLY A 119 9.49 -16.92 19.79
C GLY A 119 10.48 -16.35 20.81
N THR A 120 11.55 -15.71 20.32
CA THR A 120 12.58 -15.05 21.13
C THR A 120 12.55 -13.53 21.02
N LEU A 121 11.57 -12.98 20.29
CA LEU A 121 11.51 -11.56 19.96
C LEU A 121 10.32 -10.87 20.64
N LEU A 122 10.58 -9.66 21.13
CA LEU A 122 9.57 -8.69 21.54
C LEU A 122 9.16 -7.86 20.34
N HIS A 123 7.86 -7.69 20.14
CA HIS A 123 7.29 -6.93 19.05
C HIS A 123 6.40 -5.81 19.55
N ARG A 124 6.25 -4.77 18.74
CA ARG A 124 5.16 -3.82 18.89
C ARG A 124 3.86 -4.47 18.41
N PRO A 125 2.68 -4.17 18.99
CA PRO A 125 1.43 -4.82 18.60
C PRO A 125 1.06 -4.68 17.12
N ASP A 126 1.54 -3.63 16.48
CA ASP A 126 1.34 -3.34 15.06
C ASP A 126 2.50 -3.82 14.15
N CYS A 127 3.49 -4.56 14.69
CA CYS A 127 4.60 -5.09 13.90
C CYS A 127 4.08 -6.08 12.83
N PRO A 128 4.49 -5.93 11.55
CA PRO A 128 4.01 -6.79 10.47
C PRO A 128 4.34 -8.28 10.67
N LEU A 129 5.31 -8.61 11.55
CA LEU A 129 5.68 -9.99 11.87
C LEU A 129 4.73 -10.66 12.89
N VAL A 130 3.91 -9.89 13.60
CA VAL A 130 2.86 -10.40 14.50
C VAL A 130 1.45 -10.19 13.96
N GLN A 131 1.29 -9.34 12.94
CA GLN A 131 0.05 -9.22 12.18
C GLN A 131 -0.30 -10.57 11.55
N GLY A 132 -1.46 -11.14 11.89
CA GLY A 132 -1.88 -12.48 11.45
C GLY A 132 -1.41 -13.65 12.32
N LYS A 133 -0.78 -13.39 13.47
CA LYS A 133 -0.46 -14.41 14.48
C LYS A 133 -1.40 -14.31 15.69
N PRO A 134 -2.55 -15.01 15.69
CA PRO A 134 -3.52 -14.94 16.78
C PRO A 134 -2.93 -15.41 18.12
N GLU A 135 -1.85 -16.19 18.08
CA GLU A 135 -1.12 -16.63 19.26
C GLU A 135 -0.28 -15.51 19.91
N ALA A 136 -0.03 -14.39 19.24
CA ALA A 136 0.76 -13.29 19.78
C ALA A 136 0.07 -12.68 21.02
N ALA A 137 0.75 -12.79 22.16
CA ALA A 137 0.21 -12.36 23.46
C ALA A 137 1.07 -11.25 24.08
N PRO A 138 0.51 -10.39 24.94
CA PRO A 138 1.30 -9.43 25.71
C PRO A 138 2.41 -10.13 26.50
N ALA A 139 3.64 -9.66 26.34
CA ALA A 139 4.79 -10.21 27.06
C ALA A 139 4.97 -9.45 28.38
N GLY A 140 4.79 -10.15 29.50
CA GLY A 140 5.03 -9.59 30.82
C GLY A 140 6.53 -9.51 31.16
N PRO A 141 6.89 -8.81 32.25
CA PRO A 141 8.28 -8.73 32.73
C PRO A 141 8.92 -10.09 32.99
N ASP A 142 8.13 -11.07 33.44
CA ASP A 142 8.60 -12.42 33.74
C ASP A 142 8.80 -13.27 32.48
N ASP A 143 8.00 -13.05 31.43
CA ASP A 143 8.19 -13.68 30.12
C ASP A 143 9.48 -13.20 29.45
N ILE A 144 9.73 -11.89 29.53
CA ILE A 144 10.95 -11.27 28.98
C ILE A 144 12.20 -11.90 29.60
N ARG A 145 12.18 -12.09 30.93
CA ARG A 145 13.31 -12.66 31.67
C ARG A 145 13.46 -14.16 31.45
N SER A 146 12.37 -14.92 31.55
CA SER A 146 12.40 -16.39 31.46
C SER A 146 12.72 -16.90 30.05
N ARG A 147 12.28 -16.17 29.02
CA ARG A 147 12.48 -16.54 27.61
C ARG A 147 13.60 -15.74 26.93
N ALA A 148 14.31 -14.90 27.69
CA ALA A 148 15.38 -14.03 27.20
C ALA A 148 14.98 -13.26 25.92
N LEU A 149 13.79 -12.66 25.94
CA LEU A 149 13.23 -12.01 24.75
C LEU A 149 14.03 -10.75 24.40
N THR A 150 14.44 -10.64 23.13
CA THR A 150 15.18 -9.48 22.62
C THR A 150 14.26 -8.58 21.78
N PRO A 151 14.51 -7.25 21.73
CA PRO A 151 13.70 -6.36 20.91
C PRO A 151 13.80 -6.74 19.44
N CYS A 152 12.67 -6.81 18.75
CA CYS A 152 12.65 -7.05 17.32
C CYS A 152 13.34 -5.87 16.58
N PRO A 153 14.30 -6.14 15.69
CA PRO A 153 15.01 -5.08 14.95
C PRO A 153 14.12 -4.39 13.89
N VAL A 154 12.97 -4.99 13.54
CA VAL A 154 12.07 -4.44 12.52
C VAL A 154 11.14 -3.37 13.07
N CYS A 155 10.65 -3.53 14.31
CA CYS A 155 9.71 -2.60 14.93
C CYS A 155 10.25 -1.87 16.16
N GLU A 156 11.49 -2.16 16.56
CA GLU A 156 12.25 -1.50 17.63
C GLU A 156 11.39 -1.09 18.86
N PRO A 157 10.75 -2.03 19.57
CA PRO A 157 9.67 -1.73 20.54
C PRO A 157 10.12 -1.01 21.84
N GLY A 158 11.40 -0.65 21.96
CA GLY A 158 11.98 0.03 23.12
C GLY A 158 12.69 1.35 22.77
N ARG A 159 12.50 1.87 21.55
CA ARG A 159 12.99 3.17 21.10
C ARG A 159 11.83 4.07 20.67
#